data_AF-A0AAX0KNB2-F1
#
_entry.id   AF-A0AAX0KNB2-F1
#
_cell.length_a   1.000
_cell.length_b   1.000
_cell.length_c   1.000
_cell.angle_alpha   90.00
_cell.angle_beta   90.00
_cell.angle_gamma   90.00
#
_symmetry.space_group_name_H-M   'P 1'
#
loop_
_entity.id
_entity.type
_entity.pdbx_description
1 polymer ?
#
loop_
_entity_poly.entity_id
_entity_poly.type
_entity_poly.pdbx_seq_one_letter_code
_entity_poly.pdbx_strand_id
1 'polypeptide(L)'
;MPNHIVNEIRLHSVNHEDVRAIASSEDRVIDFEKLLPLPLNFWLGSAGLDHQRASPGTHLDSARATWGTEWNAYALNDDSLRQDGGDTVLTFETAWSPPRGWVVAVFNTLKCDITHHWQDEGSDDVHRERYIFTGDNSMFFPKWEREVVDRDSDDYRRLYKLQWGFETPQQLHEEVMGKSPSA
;
A
#
# COMPACT_ATOMS: atom_id res chain seq x y z
N MET A 1 9.71 -12.33 7.81
CA MET A 1 9.08 -11.06 7.42
C MET A 1 8.76 -11.22 5.95
N PRO A 2 7.54 -10.93 5.53
CA PRO A 2 7.25 -10.90 4.11
C PRO A 2 8.11 -9.84 3.44
N ASN A 3 8.64 -10.12 2.26
CA ASN A 3 9.41 -9.13 1.53
C ASN A 3 8.48 -8.22 0.71
N HIS A 4 7.37 -8.76 0.20
CA HIS A 4 6.46 -8.06 -0.69
C HIS A 4 5.02 -8.05 -0.18
N ILE A 5 4.42 -6.85 -0.13
CA ILE A 5 3.01 -6.63 0.19
C ILE A 5 2.34 -5.95 -1.01
N VAL A 6 1.37 -6.62 -1.65
CA VAL A 6 0.52 -5.95 -2.65
C VAL A 6 -0.51 -5.08 -1.94
N ASN A 7 -0.72 -3.87 -2.48
CA ASN A 7 -1.68 -2.90 -1.99
C ASN A 7 -2.62 -2.48 -3.12
N GLU A 8 -3.92 -2.44 -2.82
CA GLU A 8 -4.93 -1.76 -3.62
C GLU A 8 -5.64 -0.73 -2.73
N ILE A 9 -5.46 0.56 -3.01
CA ILE A 9 -6.11 1.65 -2.29
C ILE A 9 -7.15 2.28 -3.19
N ARG A 10 -8.41 2.25 -2.77
CA ARG A 10 -9.54 2.90 -3.43
C ARG A 10 -9.95 4.12 -2.63
N LEU A 11 -9.87 5.29 -3.25
CA LEU A 11 -10.36 6.55 -2.70
C LEU A 11 -11.72 6.85 -3.32
N HIS A 12 -12.72 7.01 -2.45
CA HIS A 12 -14.10 7.09 -2.90
C HIS A 12 -14.53 8.51 -3.21
N SER A 13 -15.20 8.69 -4.36
CA SER A 13 -15.81 9.98 -4.76
C SER A 13 -14.85 11.17 -4.72
N VAL A 14 -13.59 10.95 -5.06
CA VAL A 14 -12.55 11.99 -5.09
C VAL A 14 -12.11 12.25 -6.53
N ASN A 15 -11.71 13.48 -6.83
CA ASN A 15 -11.19 13.82 -8.16
C ASN A 15 -9.83 13.15 -8.40
N HIS A 16 -9.73 12.42 -9.51
CA HIS A 16 -8.52 11.73 -9.94
C HIS A 16 -7.28 12.61 -10.02
N GLU A 17 -7.44 13.86 -10.48
CA GLU A 17 -6.31 14.79 -10.60
C GLU A 17 -5.83 15.31 -9.24
N ASP A 18 -6.73 15.43 -8.25
CA ASP A 18 -6.33 15.81 -6.88
C ASP A 18 -5.52 14.68 -6.23
N VAL A 19 -5.90 13.42 -6.48
CA VAL A 19 -5.12 12.25 -6.03
C VAL A 19 -3.76 12.22 -6.72
N ARG A 20 -3.72 12.40 -8.05
CA ARG A 20 -2.47 12.45 -8.82
C ARG A 20 -1.53 13.55 -8.33
N ALA A 21 -2.06 14.73 -8.00
CA ALA A 21 -1.26 15.87 -7.54
C ALA A 21 -0.50 15.60 -6.23
N ILE A 22 -1.05 14.74 -5.35
CA ILE A 22 -0.43 14.39 -4.07
C ILE A 22 0.33 13.06 -4.12
N ALA A 23 -0.02 12.16 -5.03
CA ALA A 23 0.56 10.82 -5.09
C ALA A 23 1.69 10.69 -6.11
N SER A 24 1.73 11.51 -7.17
CA SER A 24 2.71 11.36 -8.25
C SER A 24 3.81 12.44 -8.19
N SER A 25 5.01 12.05 -8.61
CA SER A 25 6.13 12.96 -8.90
C SER A 25 6.52 12.90 -10.37
N GLU A 26 7.54 13.67 -10.78
CA GLU A 26 8.06 13.62 -12.15
C GLU A 26 8.66 12.23 -12.48
N ASP A 27 9.21 11.55 -11.48
CA ASP A 27 9.93 10.29 -11.66
C ASP A 27 9.07 9.04 -11.38
N ARG A 28 7.93 9.19 -10.70
CA ARG A 28 7.14 8.05 -10.20
C ARG A 28 5.63 8.30 -10.24
N VAL A 29 4.89 7.27 -10.64
CA VAL A 29 3.42 7.26 -10.65
C VAL A 29 2.86 7.33 -9.22
N ILE A 30 3.51 6.65 -8.28
CA ILE A 30 3.21 6.72 -6.84
C ILE A 30 4.50 6.99 -6.10
N ASP A 31 4.53 8.07 -5.36
CA ASP A 31 5.68 8.59 -4.64
C ASP A 31 5.26 9.06 -3.25
N PHE A 32 5.63 8.30 -2.23
CA PHE A 32 5.28 8.65 -0.86
C PHE A 32 5.91 9.97 -0.41
N GLU A 33 7.08 10.32 -0.94
CA GLU A 33 7.78 11.55 -0.59
C GLU A 33 7.07 12.81 -1.09
N LYS A 34 6.22 12.69 -2.11
CA LYS A 34 5.44 13.82 -2.63
C LYS A 34 4.54 14.41 -1.57
N LEU A 35 3.88 13.56 -0.79
CA LEU A 35 2.96 13.95 0.27
C LEU A 35 3.65 13.98 1.64
N LEU A 36 4.54 13.03 1.91
CA LEU A 36 5.11 12.80 3.22
C LEU A 36 6.65 12.58 3.11
N PRO A 37 7.42 13.63 2.79
CA PRO A 37 8.87 13.53 2.56
C PRO A 37 9.62 13.09 3.82
N LEU A 38 10.67 12.30 3.65
CA LEU A 38 11.56 11.93 4.74
C LEU A 38 12.48 13.11 5.11
N PRO A 39 12.91 13.21 6.38
CA PRO A 39 13.80 14.29 6.80
C PRO A 39 15.16 14.24 6.06
N LEU A 40 15.56 15.36 5.48
CA LEU A 40 16.83 15.48 4.73
C LEU A 40 18.08 15.28 5.60
N ASN A 41 17.97 15.46 6.91
CA ASN A 41 19.08 15.33 7.86
C ASN A 41 19.29 13.89 8.39
N PHE A 42 18.53 12.92 7.88
CA PHE A 42 18.70 11.51 8.20
C PHE A 42 19.59 10.82 7.17
N TRP A 43 20.29 9.77 7.60
CA TRP A 43 21.23 9.05 6.74
C TRP A 43 20.50 8.24 5.65
N LEU A 44 20.98 8.33 4.40
CA LEU A 44 20.42 7.58 3.27
C LEU A 44 20.76 6.09 3.38
N GLY A 45 19.71 5.24 3.43
CA GLY A 45 19.81 3.78 3.43
C GLY A 45 19.97 3.11 4.80
N SER A 46 19.92 1.77 4.80
CA SER A 46 20.16 0.94 5.99
C SER A 46 21.67 0.84 6.23
N ALA A 47 22.17 1.37 7.34
CA ALA A 47 23.60 1.45 7.60
C ALA A 47 24.00 0.69 8.87
N GLY A 48 25.25 0.22 8.93
CA GLY A 48 25.88 -0.37 10.11
C GLY A 48 26.22 0.68 11.19
N LEU A 49 26.75 0.27 12.35
CA LEU A 49 26.84 1.06 13.60
C LEU A 49 27.39 2.50 13.50
N ASP A 50 28.20 2.85 12.50
CA ASP A 50 28.85 4.16 12.41
C ASP A 50 27.88 5.34 12.16
N HIS A 51 26.74 5.13 11.50
CA HIS A 51 25.76 6.20 11.26
C HIS A 51 25.05 6.66 12.55
N GLN A 52 24.89 5.77 13.54
CA GLN A 52 24.19 6.07 14.81
C GLN A 52 24.90 7.14 15.64
N ARG A 53 26.18 7.39 15.36
CA ARG A 53 26.98 8.42 16.03
C ARG A 53 26.88 9.79 15.36
N ALA A 54 26.46 9.85 14.09
CA ALA A 54 26.59 11.04 13.24
C ALA A 54 25.24 11.59 12.73
N SER A 55 24.16 10.81 12.80
CA SER A 55 22.83 11.20 12.31
C SER A 55 21.75 10.84 13.34
N PRO A 56 20.60 11.57 13.38
CA PRO A 56 19.49 11.23 14.28
C PRO A 56 18.86 9.85 14.01
N GLY A 57 19.11 9.28 12.82
CA GLY A 57 18.64 7.97 12.40
C GLY A 57 18.86 7.77 10.90
N THR A 58 18.30 6.69 10.37
CA THR A 58 18.32 6.40 8.92
C THR A 58 17.00 6.74 8.26
N HIS A 59 17.02 6.92 6.93
CA HIS A 59 15.80 6.98 6.12
C HIS A 59 14.94 5.73 6.27
N LEU A 60 15.55 4.57 6.53
CA LEU A 60 14.83 3.35 6.86
C LEU A 60 14.00 3.53 8.15
N ASP A 61 14.60 4.08 9.21
CA ASP A 61 13.88 4.33 10.47
C ASP A 61 12.75 5.33 10.26
N SER A 62 13.01 6.42 9.52
CA SER A 62 12.00 7.42 9.19
C SER A 62 10.88 6.85 8.32
N ALA A 63 11.18 6.10 7.26
CA ALA A 63 10.19 5.48 6.38
C ALA A 63 9.24 4.57 7.17
N ARG A 64 9.78 3.74 8.07
CA ARG A 64 8.97 2.86 8.90
C ARG A 64 8.10 3.63 9.89
N ALA A 65 8.62 4.70 10.48
CA ALA A 65 7.86 5.53 11.42
C ALA A 65 6.80 6.40 10.73
N THR A 66 7.07 6.86 9.51
CA THR A 66 6.28 7.86 8.78
C THR A 66 5.33 7.22 7.78
N TRP A 67 5.82 6.34 6.90
CA TRP A 67 5.00 5.64 5.92
C TRP A 67 4.43 4.34 6.45
N GLY A 68 5.13 3.66 7.37
CA GLY A 68 4.75 2.33 7.86
C GLY A 68 5.32 1.17 7.05
N THR A 69 6.20 1.46 6.08
CA THR A 69 6.88 0.50 5.19
C THR A 69 8.37 0.82 5.15
N GLU A 70 9.18 -0.14 4.71
CA GLU A 70 10.63 0.03 4.56
C GLU A 70 11.00 1.05 3.46
N TRP A 71 10.37 0.90 2.29
CA TRP A 71 10.66 1.69 1.09
C TRP A 71 9.39 2.30 0.52
N ASN A 72 9.60 3.23 -0.41
CA ASN A 72 8.57 3.82 -1.26
C ASN A 72 7.85 2.73 -2.10
N ALA A 73 6.74 3.09 -2.75
CA ALA A 73 6.01 2.17 -3.63
C ALA A 73 6.89 1.66 -4.77
N TYR A 74 6.70 0.39 -5.14
CA TYR A 74 7.36 -0.24 -6.29
C TYR A 74 6.40 -1.17 -7.04
N ALA A 75 6.93 -1.88 -8.06
CA ALA A 75 6.15 -2.64 -9.04
C ALA A 75 5.13 -1.76 -9.80
N LEU A 76 5.50 -0.50 -10.03
CA LEU A 76 4.65 0.51 -10.65
C LEU A 76 4.58 0.35 -12.17
N ASN A 77 3.42 0.62 -12.72
CA ASN A 77 3.16 0.76 -14.16
C ASN A 77 2.13 1.87 -14.40
N ASP A 78 1.77 2.10 -15.67
CA ASP A 78 0.84 3.18 -16.04
C ASP A 78 -0.57 3.01 -15.43
N ASP A 79 -0.97 1.77 -15.13
CA ASP A 79 -2.27 1.43 -14.49
C ASP A 79 -2.21 1.48 -12.95
N SER A 80 -1.02 1.73 -12.36
CA SER A 80 -0.85 1.85 -10.90
C SER A 80 -1.63 3.00 -10.29
N LEU A 81 -2.01 4.02 -11.07
CA LEU A 81 -2.92 5.08 -10.63
C LEU A 81 -3.96 5.29 -11.73
N ARG A 82 -5.19 4.82 -11.49
CA ARG A 82 -6.26 4.82 -12.48
C ARG A 82 -7.58 5.32 -11.91
N GLN A 83 -8.43 5.83 -12.79
CA GLN A 83 -9.82 6.14 -12.47
C GLN A 83 -10.67 4.88 -12.67
N ASP A 84 -11.59 4.63 -11.74
CA ASP A 84 -12.55 3.53 -11.82
C ASP A 84 -13.94 4.03 -11.39
N GLY A 85 -14.73 4.44 -12.37
CA GLY A 85 -16.01 5.12 -12.13
C GLY A 85 -15.81 6.46 -11.41
N GLY A 86 -16.45 6.61 -10.26
CA GLY A 86 -16.33 7.79 -9.39
C GLY A 86 -15.14 7.73 -8.42
N ASP A 87 -14.37 6.64 -8.44
CA ASP A 87 -13.27 6.41 -7.51
C ASP A 87 -11.92 6.50 -8.23
N THR A 88 -10.87 6.75 -7.44
CA THR A 88 -9.48 6.60 -7.89
C THR A 88 -8.84 5.42 -7.19
N VAL A 89 -8.15 4.57 -7.95
CA VAL A 89 -7.53 3.35 -7.46
C VAL A 89 -6.03 3.40 -7.67
N LEU A 90 -5.29 3.11 -6.59
CA LEU A 90 -3.84 2.96 -6.59
C LEU A 90 -3.49 1.49 -6.38
N THR A 91 -2.62 0.94 -7.22
CA THR A 91 -2.10 -0.43 -7.10
C THR A 91 -0.59 -0.48 -7.19
N PHE A 92 0.05 -1.02 -6.17
CA PHE A 92 1.51 -1.05 -6.02
C PHE A 92 1.94 -2.06 -4.95
N GLU A 93 3.24 -2.28 -4.84
CA GLU A 93 3.82 -3.09 -3.77
C GLU A 93 4.62 -2.26 -2.77
N THR A 94 4.70 -2.76 -1.53
CA THR A 94 5.54 -2.23 -0.45
C THR A 94 6.31 -3.33 0.27
N ALA A 95 7.43 -2.94 0.89
CA ALA A 95 8.29 -3.88 1.59
C ALA A 95 7.85 -4.03 3.05
N TRP A 96 7.74 -5.29 3.50
CA TRP A 96 7.49 -5.73 4.88
C TRP A 96 6.14 -5.40 5.50
N SER A 97 5.49 -4.32 5.10
CA SER A 97 4.23 -3.87 5.67
C SER A 97 3.46 -2.96 4.71
N PRO A 98 2.11 -2.93 4.81
CA PRO A 98 1.31 -1.95 4.09
C PRO A 98 1.59 -0.53 4.61
N PRO A 99 1.58 0.51 3.75
CA PRO A 99 2.05 1.86 4.09
C PRO A 99 1.00 2.69 4.84
N ARG A 100 0.49 2.17 5.97
CA ARG A 100 -0.64 2.78 6.71
C ARG A 100 -0.42 4.24 7.09
N GLY A 101 0.81 4.63 7.43
CA GLY A 101 1.12 6.02 7.75
C GLY A 101 0.91 6.93 6.55
N TRP A 102 1.27 6.46 5.35
CA TRP A 102 1.00 7.19 4.11
C TRP A 102 -0.50 7.18 3.74
N VAL A 103 -1.22 6.06 3.94
CA VAL A 103 -2.68 6.01 3.72
C VAL A 103 -3.41 7.00 4.63
N VAL A 104 -2.99 7.13 5.89
CA VAL A 104 -3.53 8.13 6.82
C VAL A 104 -3.21 9.56 6.37
N ALA A 105 -2.01 9.81 5.81
CA ALA A 105 -1.69 11.11 5.25
C ALA A 105 -2.63 11.46 4.08
N VAL A 106 -2.84 10.53 3.15
CA VAL A 106 -3.80 10.67 2.05
C VAL A 106 -5.21 10.94 2.57
N PHE A 107 -5.68 10.15 3.54
CA PHE A 107 -6.98 10.31 4.19
C PHE A 107 -7.16 11.71 4.80
N ASN A 108 -6.16 12.20 5.53
CA ASN A 108 -6.23 13.51 6.18
C ASN A 108 -6.14 14.67 5.18
N THR A 109 -5.45 14.48 4.06
CA THR A 109 -5.31 15.50 3.00
C THR A 109 -6.56 15.61 2.15
N LEU A 110 -7.10 14.48 1.68
CA LEU A 110 -8.23 14.47 0.76
C LEU A 110 -9.59 14.41 1.46
N LYS A 111 -9.62 14.02 2.74
CA LYS A 111 -10.82 13.94 3.56
C LYS A 111 -11.95 13.16 2.89
N CYS A 112 -11.60 11.99 2.33
CA CYS A 112 -12.51 11.08 1.66
C CYS A 112 -12.51 9.72 2.34
N ASP A 113 -13.54 8.91 2.07
CA ASP A 113 -13.54 7.52 2.48
C ASP A 113 -12.49 6.74 1.68
N ILE A 114 -11.76 5.85 2.36
CA ILE A 114 -10.75 4.99 1.73
C ILE A 114 -11.03 3.53 2.07
N THR A 115 -11.01 2.68 1.05
CA THR A 115 -10.90 1.22 1.21
C THR A 115 -9.50 0.79 0.77
N HIS A 116 -8.75 0.20 1.69
CA HIS A 116 -7.40 -0.31 1.44
C HIS A 116 -7.38 -1.83 1.60
N HIS A 117 -7.14 -2.52 0.49
CA HIS A 117 -6.84 -3.94 0.50
C HIS A 117 -5.34 -4.18 0.47
N TRP A 118 -4.86 -5.16 1.22
CA TRP A 118 -3.47 -5.58 1.14
C TRP A 118 -3.33 -7.09 1.38
N GLN A 119 -2.33 -7.69 0.72
CA GLN A 119 -1.95 -9.08 0.91
C GLN A 119 -0.45 -9.19 1.10
N ASP A 120 -0.09 -10.01 2.07
CA ASP A 120 1.27 -10.38 2.43
C ASP A 120 1.67 -11.65 1.66
N GLU A 121 2.80 -11.67 0.95
CA GLU A 121 3.27 -12.85 0.19
C GLU A 121 3.48 -14.13 1.04
N GLY A 122 3.67 -13.98 2.35
CA GLY A 122 3.79 -15.06 3.32
C GLY A 122 2.46 -15.56 3.87
N SER A 123 1.33 -15.02 3.41
CA SER A 123 -0.01 -15.35 3.87
C SER A 123 -1.01 -15.49 2.71
N ASP A 124 -1.92 -16.44 2.84
CA ASP A 124 -3.08 -16.55 1.94
C ASP A 124 -4.20 -15.55 2.31
N ASP A 125 -4.09 -14.87 3.45
CA ASP A 125 -5.14 -13.96 3.92
C ASP A 125 -5.06 -12.60 3.23
N VAL A 126 -6.21 -12.14 2.73
CA VAL A 126 -6.39 -10.79 2.20
C VAL A 126 -7.02 -9.94 3.29
N HIS A 127 -6.46 -8.75 3.53
CA HIS A 127 -6.97 -7.82 4.52
C HIS A 127 -7.69 -6.66 3.85
N ARG A 128 -8.73 -6.16 4.51
CA ARG A 128 -9.44 -4.92 4.15
C ARG A 128 -9.44 -3.95 5.30
N GLU A 129 -9.02 -2.72 5.05
CA GLU A 129 -9.09 -1.60 5.97
C GLU A 129 -10.01 -0.52 5.40
N ARG A 130 -10.87 0.03 6.25
CA ARG A 130 -11.78 1.13 5.90
C ARG A 130 -11.47 2.34 6.75
N TYR A 131 -11.27 3.48 6.10
CA TYR A 131 -11.12 4.79 6.72
C TYR A 131 -12.36 5.59 6.37
N ILE A 132 -13.16 5.93 7.38
CA ILE A 132 -14.47 6.57 7.18
C ILE A 132 -14.37 8.01 7.66
N PHE A 133 -14.50 8.94 6.73
CA PHE A 133 -14.54 10.36 7.00
C PHE A 133 -15.93 10.77 7.45
N THR A 134 -16.02 11.39 8.63
CA THR A 134 -17.31 11.73 9.26
C THR A 134 -17.80 13.14 8.95
N GLY A 135 -17.10 13.88 8.08
CA GLY A 135 -17.37 15.27 7.72
C GLY A 135 -16.59 16.28 8.59
N ASP A 136 -16.33 17.47 8.03
CA ASP A 136 -15.55 18.52 8.71
C ASP A 136 -16.23 19.10 9.97
N ASN A 137 -17.55 19.06 10.01
CA ASN A 137 -18.37 19.56 11.12
C ASN A 137 -18.97 18.43 11.97
N SER A 138 -18.33 17.27 11.99
CA SER A 138 -18.85 16.10 12.69
C SER A 138 -18.65 16.20 14.21
N MET A 139 -19.69 15.86 14.97
CA MET A 139 -19.56 15.54 16.39
C MET A 139 -18.86 14.17 16.60
N PHE A 140 -18.62 13.41 15.52
CA PHE A 140 -18.01 12.08 15.54
C PHE A 140 -16.61 12.10 14.94
N PHE A 141 -15.68 11.40 15.59
CA PHE A 141 -14.34 11.23 15.06
C PHE A 141 -14.33 10.28 13.85
N PRO A 142 -13.37 10.44 12.92
CA PRO A 142 -13.11 9.48 11.86
C PRO A 142 -13.01 8.06 12.42
N LYS A 143 -13.51 7.08 11.66
CA LYS A 143 -13.46 5.67 12.06
C LYS A 143 -12.46 4.92 11.20
N TRP A 144 -11.82 3.93 11.82
CA TRP A 144 -10.96 2.97 11.15
C TRP A 144 -11.37 1.56 11.55
N GLU A 145 -11.54 0.70 10.55
CA GLU A 145 -11.93 -0.70 10.72
C GLU A 145 -10.97 -1.59 9.92
N ARG A 146 -10.68 -2.78 10.46
CA ARG A 146 -9.92 -3.83 9.77
C ARG A 146 -10.65 -5.16 9.86
N GLU A 147 -10.62 -5.91 8.78
CA GLU A 147 -11.04 -7.32 8.75
C GLU A 147 -10.18 -8.16 7.81
N VAL A 148 -10.31 -9.48 7.94
CA VAL A 148 -9.85 -10.46 6.95
C VAL A 148 -10.99 -10.69 5.98
N VAL A 149 -10.69 -10.64 4.69
CA VAL A 149 -11.66 -10.80 3.61
C VAL A 149 -11.99 -12.28 3.42
N ASP A 150 -13.28 -12.56 3.16
CA ASP A 150 -13.75 -13.92 2.86
C ASP A 150 -13.10 -14.45 1.58
N ARG A 151 -12.60 -15.69 1.62
CA ARG A 151 -11.86 -16.33 0.52
C ARG A 151 -12.72 -16.57 -0.73
N ASP A 152 -14.03 -16.62 -0.58
CA ASP A 152 -14.97 -16.79 -1.70
C ASP A 152 -15.41 -15.45 -2.32
N SER A 153 -14.96 -14.33 -1.77
CA SER A 153 -15.30 -12.99 -2.26
C SER A 153 -14.51 -12.57 -3.51
N ASP A 154 -15.08 -11.65 -4.27
CA ASP A 154 -14.40 -11.09 -5.45
C ASP A 154 -13.21 -10.20 -5.07
N ASP A 155 -13.23 -9.59 -3.88
CA ASP A 155 -12.09 -8.84 -3.33
C ASP A 155 -10.89 -9.76 -3.10
N TYR A 156 -11.13 -10.96 -2.56
CA TYR A 156 -10.08 -11.96 -2.38
C TYR A 156 -9.47 -12.38 -3.72
N ARG A 157 -10.31 -12.82 -4.66
CA ARG A 157 -9.85 -13.29 -5.98
C ARG A 157 -9.07 -12.21 -6.73
N ARG A 158 -9.55 -10.96 -6.67
CA ARG A 158 -8.90 -9.81 -7.31
C ARG A 158 -7.50 -9.58 -6.73
N LEU A 159 -7.36 -9.54 -5.41
CA LEU A 159 -6.07 -9.24 -4.79
C LEU A 159 -5.09 -10.41 -4.89
N TYR A 160 -5.58 -11.65 -4.76
CA TYR A 160 -4.75 -12.85 -4.99
C TYR A 160 -4.20 -12.87 -6.42
N LYS A 161 -5.01 -12.44 -7.39
CA LYS A 161 -4.59 -12.31 -8.79
C LYS A 161 -3.56 -11.21 -9.00
N LEU A 162 -3.67 -10.10 -8.27
CA LEU A 162 -2.65 -9.06 -8.30
C LEU A 162 -1.31 -9.55 -7.73
N GLN A 163 -1.33 -10.32 -6.65
CA GLN A 163 -0.13 -10.86 -6.00
C GLN A 163 0.52 -12.00 -6.79
N TRP A 164 -0.27 -12.96 -7.27
CA TRP A 164 0.24 -14.24 -7.77
C TRP A 164 -0.09 -14.51 -9.24
N GLY A 165 -0.95 -13.71 -9.86
CA GLY A 165 -1.48 -13.98 -11.21
C GLY A 165 -2.59 -15.04 -11.24
N PHE A 166 -3.02 -15.57 -10.09
CA PHE A 166 -4.05 -16.60 -9.94
C PHE A 166 -5.21 -16.07 -9.09
N GLU A 167 -6.42 -16.60 -9.27
CA GLU A 167 -7.59 -16.15 -8.50
C GLU A 167 -7.71 -16.89 -7.15
N THR A 168 -7.05 -18.04 -6.98
CA THR A 168 -7.07 -18.82 -5.75
C THR A 168 -5.75 -19.53 -5.45
N PRO A 169 -5.47 -19.88 -4.18
CA PRO A 169 -4.34 -20.74 -3.82
C PRO A 169 -4.33 -22.10 -4.50
N GLN A 170 -5.50 -22.68 -4.78
CA GLN A 170 -5.62 -23.98 -5.44
C GLN A 170 -5.08 -23.91 -6.88
N GLN A 171 -5.42 -22.87 -7.63
CA GLN A 171 -4.92 -22.67 -9.00
C GLN A 171 -3.39 -22.52 -9.02
N LEU A 172 -2.84 -21.74 -8.08
CA LEU A 172 -1.39 -21.60 -7.93
C LEU A 172 -0.74 -22.96 -7.61
N HIS A 173 -1.32 -23.72 -6.67
CA HIS A 173 -0.80 -25.03 -6.30
C HIS A 173 -0.81 -26.03 -7.47
N GLU A 174 -1.90 -26.10 -8.22
CA GLU A 174 -2.04 -26.95 -9.40
C GLU A 174 -0.99 -26.63 -10.48
N GLU A 175 -0.72 -25.34 -10.73
CA GLU A 175 0.30 -24.90 -11.69
C GLU A 175 1.73 -25.26 -11.21
N VAL A 176 2.04 -25.03 -9.94
CA VAL A 176 3.37 -25.32 -9.38
C VAL A 176 3.64 -26.83 -9.35
N MET A 177 2.64 -27.64 -8.97
CA MET A 177 2.76 -29.09 -8.96
C MET A 177 2.75 -29.71 -10.36
N GLY A 178 2.02 -29.11 -11.31
CA GLY A 178 1.99 -29.53 -12.72
C GLY A 178 3.31 -29.27 -13.46
N LYS A 179 4.16 -28.36 -12.95
CA LYS A 179 5.49 -28.06 -13.50
C LYS A 179 6.64 -28.85 -12.86
N SER A 180 6.37 -29.72 -11.89
CA SER A 180 7.41 -30.62 -11.36
C SER A 180 7.85 -31.61 -12.46
N PRO A 181 9.13 -31.64 -12.87
CA PRO A 181 9.58 -32.64 -13.82
C PRO A 181 9.39 -34.02 -13.21
N SER A 182 8.78 -34.94 -13.95
CA SER A 182 8.97 -36.36 -13.67
C SER A 182 10.48 -36.65 -13.69
N ALA A 183 11.06 -36.84 -12.50
CA ALA A 183 12.37 -37.39 -12.15
C ALA A 183 13.52 -37.21 -13.16
#